data_AF-A0A3B9A3D4-F1
#
_entry.id   AF-A0A3B9A3D4-F1
#
_cell.length_a   1.000
_cell.length_b   1.000
_cell.length_c   1.000
_cell.angle_alpha   90.00
_cell.angle_beta   90.00
_cell.angle_gamma   90.00
#
_symmetry.space_group_name_H-M   'P 1'
#
loop_
_entity.id
_entity.type
_entity.pdbx_description
1 polymer ?
#
loop_
_entity_poly.entity_id
_entity_poly.type
_entity_poly.pdbx_seq_one_letter_code
_entity_poly.pdbx_strand_id
1 'polypeptide(L)'
;MNWPVEQARGQHPVISGFHSPLEQSVLEVLLTAKAPCVIVIARKLEEAQLPSPWLQAAENGAVSVVSTASITRRLTTELAARRNDWIAQRAARIVIAHASVGGGLVQQIGRWQGGGRRVDYLE
;
A
#
# COMPACT_ATOMS: atom_id res chain seq x y z
N MET A 1 -8.74 9.18 13.22
CA MET A 1 -8.89 8.12 12.20
C MET A 1 -8.72 6.75 12.87
N ASN A 2 -9.82 5.99 13.05
CA ASN A 2 -9.80 4.65 13.67
C ASN A 2 -9.67 3.51 12.64
N TRP A 3 -9.70 3.87 11.35
CA TRP A 3 -9.65 2.93 10.23
C TRP A 3 -8.55 1.85 10.31
N PRO A 4 -7.27 2.15 10.62
CA PRO A 4 -6.24 1.11 10.68
C PRO A 4 -6.48 0.13 11.83
N VAL A 5 -7.02 0.59 12.95
CA VAL A 5 -7.38 -0.25 14.11
C VAL A 5 -8.54 -1.17 13.74
N GLU A 6 -9.52 -0.69 12.98
CA GLU A 6 -10.64 -1.49 12.49
C GLU A 6 -10.19 -2.59 11.53
N GLN A 7 -9.28 -2.28 10.59
CA GLN A 7 -8.72 -3.30 9.69
C GLN A 7 -7.94 -4.35 10.48
N ALA A 8 -7.13 -3.90 11.46
CA ALA A 8 -6.36 -4.80 12.30
C ALA A 8 -7.23 -5.74 13.16
N ARG A 9 -8.27 -5.20 13.80
CA ARG A 9 -9.23 -5.99 14.60
C ARG A 9 -10.00 -6.99 13.75
N GLY A 10 -10.40 -6.59 12.54
CA GLY A 10 -11.09 -7.47 11.59
C GLY A 10 -10.18 -8.45 10.85
N GLN A 11 -8.86 -8.38 11.06
CA GLN A 11 -7.87 -9.15 10.28
C GLN A 11 -8.05 -8.97 8.76
N HIS A 12 -8.48 -7.78 8.33
CA HIS A 12 -8.66 -7.46 6.92
C HIS A 12 -7.29 -7.19 6.28
N PRO A 13 -6.85 -7.97 5.27
CA PRO A 13 -5.56 -7.75 4.65
C PRO A 13 -5.48 -6.38 3.98
N VAL A 14 -4.44 -5.61 4.32
CA VAL A 14 -4.18 -4.31 3.70
C VAL A 14 -3.01 -4.42 2.72
N ILE A 15 -3.21 -3.95 1.49
CA ILE A 15 -2.16 -3.86 0.47
C ILE A 15 -1.85 -2.40 0.17
N SER A 16 -0.60 -1.98 0.37
CA SER A 16 -0.17 -0.61 0.11
C SER A 16 1.35 -0.53 -0.11
N GLY A 17 1.82 0.59 -0.65
CA GLY A 17 3.25 0.89 -0.72
C GLY A 17 3.81 1.56 0.54
N PHE A 18 2.95 2.06 1.44
CA PHE A 18 3.34 2.66 2.72
C PHE A 18 4.42 3.76 2.61
N HIS A 19 4.22 4.71 1.68
CA HIS A 19 5.22 5.71 1.32
C HIS A 19 5.03 7.06 2.01
N SER A 20 3.78 7.49 2.22
CA SER A 20 3.49 8.73 2.92
C SER A 20 3.53 8.55 4.43
N PRO A 21 3.76 9.62 5.23
CA PRO A 21 3.73 9.53 6.69
C PRO A 21 2.44 8.92 7.23
N LEU A 22 1.30 9.27 6.63
CA LEU A 22 0.00 8.71 7.00
C LEU A 22 -0.06 7.20 6.76
N GLU A 23 0.40 6.73 5.60
CA GLU A 23 0.43 5.29 5.33
C GLU A 23 1.42 4.57 6.26
N GLN A 24 2.55 5.19 6.61
CA GLN A 24 3.50 4.61 7.56
C GLN A 24 2.89 4.43 8.94
N SER A 25 2.12 5.40 9.43
CA SER A 25 1.36 5.24 10.69
C SER A 25 0.31 4.12 10.60
N VAL A 26 -0.32 3.91 9.43
CA VAL A 26 -1.20 2.74 9.21
C VAL A 26 -0.40 1.44 9.31
N LEU A 27 0.78 1.38 8.68
CA LEU A 27 1.63 0.19 8.73
C LEU A 27 2.05 -0.14 10.17
N GLU A 28 2.45 0.86 10.95
CA GLU A 28 2.82 0.66 12.37
C GLU A 28 1.68 -0.01 13.15
N VAL A 29 0.45 0.48 13.01
CA VAL A 29 -0.73 -0.12 13.66
C VAL A 29 -0.93 -1.59 13.22
N LEU A 30 -0.80 -1.87 11.92
CA LEU A 30 -0.95 -3.23 11.38
C LEU A 30 0.14 -4.17 11.92
N LEU A 31 1.40 -3.72 11.93
CA LEU A 31 2.53 -4.49 12.44
C LEU A 31 2.40 -4.77 13.94
N THR A 32 2.05 -3.76 14.75
CA THR A 32 1.83 -3.92 16.19
C THR A 32 0.71 -4.92 16.48
N ALA A 33 -0.37 -4.87 15.70
CA ALA A 33 -1.50 -5.79 15.84
C ALA A 33 -1.27 -7.17 15.20
N LYS A 34 -0.12 -7.40 14.56
CA LYS A 34 0.16 -8.60 13.74
C LYS A 34 -0.92 -8.86 12.69
N ALA A 35 -1.52 -7.80 12.17
CA ALA A 35 -2.56 -7.89 11.16
C ALA A 35 -1.95 -8.18 9.78
N PRO A 36 -2.69 -8.90 8.91
CA PRO A 36 -2.20 -9.25 7.59
C PRO A 36 -1.96 -8.00 6.73
N CYS A 37 -0.77 -7.83 6.16
CA CYS A 37 -0.55 -6.79 5.16
C CYS A 37 0.45 -7.16 4.06
N VAL A 38 0.26 -6.57 2.88
CA VAL A 38 1.16 -6.68 1.74
C VAL A 38 1.83 -5.34 1.51
N ILE A 39 3.14 -5.29 1.69
CA ILE A 39 3.98 -4.12 1.47
C ILE A 39 4.50 -4.16 0.04
N VAL A 40 4.08 -3.22 -0.79
CA VAL A 40 4.42 -3.18 -2.21
C VAL A 40 5.49 -2.14 -2.48
N ILE A 41 6.72 -2.59 -2.73
CA ILE A 41 7.86 -1.72 -3.02
C ILE A 41 8.05 -1.54 -4.54
N ALA A 42 8.50 -0.36 -4.95
CA ALA A 42 8.83 -0.05 -6.34
C ALA A 42 10.35 -0.06 -6.61
N ARG A 43 11.08 -0.98 -5.98
CA ARG A 43 12.52 -1.22 -6.14
C ARG A 43 12.81 -2.72 -6.04
N LYS A 44 13.91 -3.21 -6.61
CA LYS A 44 14.27 -4.64 -6.53
C LYS A 44 14.31 -5.14 -5.09
N LEU A 45 13.82 -6.36 -4.87
CA LEU A 45 13.75 -6.96 -3.54
C LEU A 45 15.15 -7.31 -3.01
N GLU A 46 16.04 -7.79 -3.88
CA GLU A 46 17.40 -8.22 -3.49
C GLU A 46 18.28 -7.04 -3.02
N GLU A 47 18.00 -5.84 -3.53
CA GLU A 47 18.71 -4.61 -3.19
C GLU A 47 17.95 -3.75 -2.16
N ALA A 48 16.74 -4.18 -1.76
CA ALA A 48 15.93 -3.45 -0.79
C ALA A 48 16.41 -3.75 0.63
N GLN A 49 16.98 -2.75 1.29
CA GLN A 49 17.18 -2.81 2.73
C GLN A 49 15.81 -2.68 3.42
N LEU A 50 15.24 -3.81 3.80
CA LEU A 50 13.94 -3.87 4.49
C LEU A 50 14.13 -3.57 5.98
N PRO A 51 13.28 -2.72 6.59
CA PRO A 51 13.29 -2.53 8.03
C PRO A 51 13.12 -3.83 8.80
N SER A 52 13.83 -3.99 9.91
CA SER A 52 13.74 -5.18 10.78
C SER A 52 12.29 -5.54 11.18
N PRO A 53 11.40 -4.58 11.52
CA PRO A 53 10.00 -4.91 11.82
C PRO A 53 9.26 -5.58 10.67
N TRP A 54 9.61 -5.27 9.41
CA TRP A 54 8.97 -5.88 8.24
C TRP A 54 9.44 -7.32 8.06
N LEU A 55 10.74 -7.57 8.26
CA LEU A 55 11.34 -8.90 8.19
C LEU A 55 10.74 -9.81 9.26
N GLN A 56 10.72 -9.35 10.51
CA GLN A 56 10.13 -10.11 11.63
C GLN A 56 8.64 -10.41 11.39
N ALA A 57 7.88 -9.44 10.87
CA ALA A 57 6.47 -9.67 10.57
C ALA A 57 6.26 -10.62 9.38
N ALA A 58 7.19 -10.64 8.42
CA ALA A 58 7.17 -11.57 7.30
C ALA A 58 7.53 -13.00 7.73
N GLU A 59 8.54 -13.17 8.59
CA GLU A 59 8.91 -14.46 9.18
C GLU A 59 7.75 -15.08 9.97
N ASN A 60 6.95 -14.24 10.64
CA ASN A 60 5.77 -14.64 11.38
C ASN A 60 4.53 -14.89 10.49
N GLY A 61 4.65 -14.73 9.17
CA GLY A 61 3.56 -14.95 8.20
C GLY A 61 2.47 -13.88 8.16
N ALA A 62 2.59 -12.80 8.95
CA ALA A 62 1.63 -11.70 8.96
C ALA A 62 1.86 -10.72 7.79
N VAL A 63 3.07 -10.67 7.23
CA VAL A 63 3.42 -9.69 6.19
C VAL A 63 4.01 -10.36 4.97
N SER A 64 3.65 -9.85 3.80
CA SER A 64 4.34 -10.16 2.54
C SER A 64 4.93 -8.90 1.94
N VAL A 65 6.20 -8.93 1.57
CA VAL A 65 6.85 -7.82 0.84
C VAL A 65 6.94 -8.21 -0.63
N VAL A 66 6.35 -7.40 -1.50
CA VAL A 66 6.30 -7.65 -2.95
C VAL A 66 6.96 -6.49 -3.68
N SER A 67 7.80 -6.77 -4.66
CA SER A 67 8.33 -5.76 -5.57
C SER A 67 7.58 -5.72 -6.89
N THR A 68 7.25 -4.52 -7.36
CA THR A 68 6.73 -4.29 -8.71
C THR A 68 7.80 -3.81 -9.70
N ALA A 69 9.05 -3.69 -9.26
CA ALA A 69 10.12 -3.12 -10.07
C ALA A 69 11.22 -4.15 -10.36
N SER A 70 11.58 -4.25 -11.64
CA SER A 70 12.74 -5.03 -12.10
C SER A 70 14.04 -4.20 -12.13
N ILE A 71 13.97 -2.90 -11.84
CA ILE A 71 15.09 -1.95 -11.96
C ILE A 71 15.20 -1.12 -10.69
N THR A 72 16.43 -0.85 -10.28
CA THR A 72 16.75 0.03 -9.17
C THR A 72 16.84 1.46 -9.70
N ARG A 73 15.69 2.13 -9.80
CA ARG A 73 15.60 3.56 -10.11
C ARG A 73 14.88 4.27 -8.97
N ARG A 74 15.23 5.54 -8.73
CA ARG A 74 14.50 6.43 -7.80
C ARG A 74 13.01 6.36 -8.12
N LEU A 75 12.16 6.35 -7.09
CA LEU A 75 10.71 6.38 -7.27
C LEU A 75 10.33 7.59 -8.14
N THR A 76 9.97 7.34 -9.40
CA THR A 76 9.41 8.36 -10.29
C THR A 76 7.90 8.35 -10.22
N THR A 77 7.26 9.40 -10.73
CA THR A 77 5.81 9.49 -10.83
C THR A 77 5.23 8.29 -11.59
N GLU A 78 5.91 7.82 -12.64
CA GLU A 78 5.49 6.70 -13.47
C GLU A 78 5.59 5.36 -12.72
N LEU A 79 6.68 5.16 -11.95
CA LEU A 79 6.84 3.96 -11.11
C LEU A 79 5.80 3.92 -9.98
N ALA A 80 5.55 5.06 -9.34
CA ALA A 80 4.50 5.18 -8.34
C ALA A 80 3.12 4.89 -8.95
N ALA A 81 2.82 5.43 -10.13
CA ALA A 81 1.57 5.17 -10.84
C ALA A 81 1.40 3.69 -11.20
N ARG A 82 2.44 3.06 -11.77
CA ARG A 82 2.42 1.63 -12.11
C ARG A 82 2.22 0.75 -10.87
N ARG A 83 2.90 1.06 -9.76
CA ARG A 83 2.71 0.38 -8.48
C ARG A 83 1.28 0.55 -7.97
N ASN A 84 0.75 1.77 -7.99
CA ASN A 84 -0.63 2.05 -7.58
C ASN A 84 -1.64 1.25 -8.40
N ASP A 85 -1.48 1.21 -9.73
CA ASP A 85 -2.35 0.41 -10.60
C ASP A 85 -2.22 -1.09 -10.30
N TRP A 86 -1.01 -1.58 -10.04
CA TRP A 86 -0.77 -2.97 -9.65
C TRP A 86 -1.45 -3.35 -8.33
N ILE A 87 -1.42 -2.44 -7.34
CA ILE A 87 -2.10 -2.57 -6.05
C ILE A 87 -3.62 -2.57 -6.25
N ALA A 88 -4.15 -1.56 -6.95
CA ALA A 88 -5.56 -1.39 -7.22
C ALA A 88 -6.16 -2.61 -7.92
N GLN A 89 -5.39 -3.26 -8.80
CA GLN A 89 -5.82 -4.47 -9.49
C GLN A 89 -6.05 -5.67 -8.56
N ARG A 90 -5.35 -5.73 -7.43
CA ARG A 90 -5.38 -6.84 -6.46
C ARG A 90 -6.26 -6.58 -5.25
N ALA A 91 -6.65 -5.32 -5.03
CA ALA A 91 -7.51 -4.94 -3.92
C ALA A 91 -8.99 -5.20 -4.25
N ALA A 92 -9.73 -5.75 -3.29
CA ALA A 92 -11.19 -5.89 -3.38
C ALA A 92 -11.91 -4.53 -3.30
N ARG A 93 -11.34 -3.61 -2.51
CA ARG A 93 -11.75 -2.20 -2.42
C ARG A 93 -10.52 -1.33 -2.26
N ILE A 94 -10.58 -0.12 -2.80
CA ILE A 94 -9.50 0.86 -2.72
C ILE A 94 -9.91 1.93 -1.72
N VAL A 95 -9.00 2.28 -0.81
CA VAL A 95 -9.26 3.33 0.19
C VAL A 95 -8.24 4.44 0.00
N ILE A 96 -8.73 5.65 -0.25
CA ILE A 96 -7.90 6.82 -0.51
C ILE A 96 -7.81 7.67 0.75
N ALA A 97 -6.61 7.71 1.33
CA ALA A 97 -6.35 8.50 2.52
C ALA A 97 -6.24 10.00 2.22
N HIS A 98 -5.60 10.34 1.10
CA HIS A 98 -5.50 11.70 0.60
C HIS A 98 -5.20 11.68 -0.89
N ALA A 99 -5.80 12.60 -1.66
CA ALA A 99 -5.46 12.84 -3.04
C ALA A 99 -5.47 14.35 -3.31
N SER A 100 -4.32 14.92 -3.67
CA SER A 100 -4.23 16.34 -4.01
C SER A 100 -4.91 16.62 -5.35
N VAL A 101 -5.68 17.71 -5.41
CA VAL A 101 -6.29 18.20 -6.66
C VAL A 101 -5.21 18.42 -7.72
N GLY A 102 -5.42 17.87 -8.92
CA GLY A 102 -4.43 17.92 -10.01
C GLY A 102 -3.26 16.93 -9.90
N GLY A 103 -3.19 16.15 -8.83
CA GLY A 103 -2.18 15.10 -8.68
C GLY A 103 -2.44 13.88 -9.56
N GLY A 104 -1.38 13.16 -9.92
CA GLY A 104 -1.48 11.94 -10.75
C GLY A 104 -2.41 10.87 -10.18
N LEU A 105 -2.54 10.79 -8.84
CA LEU A 105 -3.44 9.85 -8.16
C LEU A 105 -4.92 10.10 -8.51
N VAL A 106 -5.35 11.34 -8.70
CA VAL A 106 -6.75 11.68 -9.04
C VAL A 106 -7.14 11.08 -10.39
N GLN A 107 -6.23 11.12 -11.37
CA GLN A 107 -6.46 10.50 -12.67
C GLN A 107 -6.59 8.98 -12.54
N GLN A 108 -5.78 8.35 -11.68
CA GLN A 108 -5.87 6.91 -11.44
C GLN A 108 -7.19 6.52 -10.77
N ILE A 109 -7.63 7.30 -9.79
CA ILE A 109 -8.91 7.08 -9.09
C ILE A 109 -10.07 7.09 -10.09
N GLY A 110 -10.13 8.09 -10.98
CA GLY A 110 -11.17 8.16 -12.01
C GLY A 110 -11.16 6.95 -12.94
N ARG A 111 -9.97 6.46 -13.35
CA ARG A 111 -9.85 5.24 -14.15
C ARG A 111 -10.33 3.99 -13.39
N TRP A 112 -10.00 3.86 -12.12
CA TRP A 112 -10.43 2.71 -11.32
C TRP A 112 -11.95 2.69 -11.13
N GLN A 113 -12.55 3.83 -10.81
CA GLN A 113 -14.01 3.98 -10.69
C GLN A 113 -14.70 3.69 -12.04
N GLY A 114 -14.20 4.25 -13.14
CA GLY A 114 -14.72 3.97 -14.49
C GLY A 114 -14.58 2.51 -14.91
N GLY A 115 -13.58 1.80 -14.37
CA GLY A 115 -13.41 0.35 -14.52
C GLY A 115 -14.20 -0.50 -13.52
N GLY A 116 -15.12 0.08 -12.75
CA GLY A 116 -15.99 -0.62 -11.81
C GLY A 116 -15.34 -1.00 -10.47
N ARG A 117 -14.15 -0.47 -10.15
CA ARG A 117 -13.52 -0.69 -8.83
C ARG A 117 -14.25 0.14 -7.78
N ARG A 118 -14.46 -0.46 -6.61
CA ARG A 118 -14.94 0.26 -5.42
C ARG A 118 -13.81 1.12 -4.86
N VAL A 119 -14.03 2.43 -4.82
CA VAL A 119 -13.12 3.41 -4.21
C VAL A 119 -13.85 4.14 -3.09
N ASP A 120 -13.34 4.00 -1.87
CA ASP A 120 -13.80 4.71 -0.68
C ASP A 120 -12.73 5.76 -0.29
N TYR A 121 -13.12 6.81 0.43
CA TYR A 121 -12.21 7.83 0.97
C TYR A 121 -12.15 7.71 2.50
N LEU A 122 -10.99 7.99 3.10
CA LEU A 122 -10.90 8.16 4.55
C LEU A 122 -11.45 9.53 4.91
N GLU A 123 -12.55 9.55 5.65
CA GLU A 123 -13.08 10.74 6.33
C GLU A 123 -12.33 11.01 7.65
#